data_AF-A0A3S1A3Z7-F1
#
_entry.id   AF-A0A3S1A3Z7-F1
#
_cell.length_a   1.000
_cell.length_b   1.000
_cell.length_c   1.000
_cell.angle_alpha   90.00
_cell.angle_beta   90.00
_cell.angle_gamma   90.00
#
_symmetry.space_group_name_H-M   'P 1'
#
loop_
_entity.id
_entity.type
_entity.pdbx_description
1 polymer ?
#
loop_
_entity_poly.entity_id
_entity_poly.type
_entity_poly.pdbx_seq_one_letter_code
_entity_poly.pdbx_strand_id
1 'polypeptide(L)'
;MLTNYVYKLQPNESQSTGMGRWIDMLRSHYNWCLNDRISQYNQKFIQGEYCDVRTKAPACPITCFVSKSGASGEPWKEDKIFEETLQSIQGEYCQILVDLKSLRRSVGDIQITALPQLKKARPWYADIDSTVLQQNVKRLDTAYENFFNGQGFPSFKNRSNFTSFTYQMGVKVDGNKIYLPKLGWMRFHNSYLAPTA
;
A
#
# COMPACT_ATOMS: atom_id res chain seq x y z
N MET A 1 -3.16 -12.94 -18.04
CA MET A 1 -4.16 -13.19 -16.98
C MET A 1 -3.44 -13.24 -15.64
N LEU A 2 -3.74 -12.35 -14.70
CA LEU A 2 -3.31 -12.53 -13.31
C LEU A 2 -4.21 -13.59 -12.70
N THR A 3 -3.73 -14.81 -12.59
CA THR A 3 -4.43 -15.89 -11.89
C THR A 3 -4.23 -15.70 -10.39
N ASN A 4 -5.13 -14.94 -9.76
CA ASN A 4 -5.17 -14.89 -8.30
C ASN A 4 -5.72 -16.24 -7.80
N TYR A 5 -4.87 -17.03 -7.16
CA TYR A 5 -5.28 -18.29 -6.55
C TYR A 5 -5.73 -18.08 -5.11
N VAL A 6 -6.88 -18.65 -4.76
CA VAL A 6 -7.43 -18.61 -3.41
C VAL A 6 -7.37 -20.02 -2.83
N TYR A 7 -6.56 -20.21 -1.80
CA TYR A 7 -6.39 -21.50 -1.14
C TYR A 7 -6.98 -21.46 0.27
N LYS A 8 -7.70 -22.52 0.65
CA LYS A 8 -8.11 -22.75 2.03
C LYS A 8 -6.98 -23.49 2.75
N LEU A 9 -6.30 -22.83 3.67
CA LEU A 9 -5.14 -23.37 4.37
C LEU A 9 -5.55 -24.31 5.52
N GLN A 10 -4.69 -25.27 5.84
CA GLN A 10 -4.78 -26.18 6.99
C GLN A 10 -3.54 -25.98 7.89
N PRO A 11 -3.51 -24.88 8.68
CA PRO A 11 -2.40 -24.58 9.57
C PRO A 11 -2.42 -25.42 10.85
N ASN A 12 -1.26 -25.59 11.48
CA ASN A 12 -1.17 -26.09 12.86
C ASN A 12 -1.68 -25.03 13.86
N GLU A 13 -1.92 -25.39 15.12
CA GLU A 13 -2.47 -24.49 16.15
C GLU A 13 -1.62 -23.22 16.36
N SER A 14 -0.30 -23.37 16.40
CA SER A 14 0.64 -22.26 16.51
C SER A 14 0.59 -21.32 15.29
N GLN A 15 0.50 -21.91 14.08
CA GLN A 15 0.37 -21.17 12.82
C GLN A 15 -0.99 -20.44 12.75
N SER A 16 -2.08 -21.10 13.17
CA SER A 16 -3.41 -20.51 13.24
C SER A 16 -3.44 -19.30 14.17
N THR A 17 -2.81 -19.42 15.34
CA THR A 17 -2.66 -18.31 16.29
C THR A 17 -1.85 -17.16 15.70
N GLY A 18 -0.74 -17.47 15.02
CA GLY A 18 0.08 -16.47 14.32
C GLY A 18 -0.69 -15.75 13.22
N MET A 19 -1.42 -16.48 12.38
CA MET A 19 -2.27 -15.94 11.33
C MET A 19 -3.41 -15.08 11.89
N GLY A 20 -4.04 -15.49 12.99
CA GLY A 20 -5.06 -14.70 13.68
C GLY A 20 -4.51 -13.35 14.15
N ARG A 21 -3.33 -13.35 14.78
CA ARG A 21 -2.63 -12.11 15.18
C ARG A 21 -2.32 -11.22 13.98
N TRP A 22 -1.83 -11.80 12.88
CA TRP A 22 -1.56 -11.06 11.65
C TRP A 22 -2.81 -10.40 11.09
N ILE A 23 -3.93 -11.13 11.03
CA ILE A 23 -5.21 -10.60 10.55
C ILE A 23 -5.65 -9.40 11.40
N ASP A 24 -5.57 -9.51 12.72
CA ASP A 24 -5.95 -8.42 13.63
C ASP A 24 -5.05 -7.18 13.47
N MET A 25 -3.74 -7.39 13.25
CA MET A 25 -2.79 -6.32 12.97
C MET A 25 -3.01 -5.66 11.60
N LEU A 26 -3.19 -6.45 10.55
CA LEU A 26 -3.45 -5.98 9.19
C LEU A 26 -4.76 -5.21 9.10
N ARG A 27 -5.80 -5.67 9.81
CA ARG A 27 -7.07 -4.95 9.94
C ARG A 27 -6.87 -3.59 10.60
N SER A 28 -6.12 -3.54 11.69
CA SER A 28 -5.82 -2.29 12.40
C SER A 28 -5.03 -1.33 11.51
N HIS A 29 -4.03 -1.84 10.79
CA HIS A 29 -3.25 -1.05 9.83
C HIS A 29 -4.11 -0.54 8.67
N TYR A 30 -4.96 -1.38 8.09
CA TYR A 30 -5.90 -0.98 7.04
C TYR A 30 -6.80 0.16 7.50
N ASN A 31 -7.42 0.03 8.68
CA ASN A 31 -8.30 1.04 9.23
C ASN A 31 -7.56 2.35 9.54
N TRP A 32 -6.31 2.26 10.01
CA TRP A 32 -5.48 3.43 10.23
C TRP A 32 -5.19 4.17 8.92
N CYS A 33 -4.75 3.45 7.88
CA CYS A 33 -4.52 4.02 6.55
C CYS A 33 -5.80 4.57 5.91
N LEU A 34 -6.95 3.92 6.14
CA LEU A 34 -8.25 4.40 5.68
C LEU A 34 -8.63 5.70 6.40
N ASN A 35 -8.48 5.77 7.72
CA ASN A 35 -8.79 6.97 8.48
C ASN A 35 -7.94 8.16 8.05
N ASP A 36 -6.66 7.93 7.78
CA ASP A 36 -5.73 8.92 7.24
C ASP A 36 -6.26 9.50 5.92
N ARG A 37 -6.60 8.63 4.95
CA ARG A 37 -7.18 9.03 3.66
C ARG A 37 -8.54 9.71 3.78
N ILE A 38 -9.41 9.26 4.69
CA ILE A 38 -10.71 9.89 4.98
C ILE A 38 -10.51 11.31 5.50
N SER A 39 -9.61 11.46 6.47
CA SER A 39 -9.32 12.76 7.09
C SER A 39 -8.85 13.75 6.04
N GLN A 40 -7.97 13.31 5.14
CA GLN A 40 -7.48 14.12 4.03
C GLN A 40 -8.60 14.44 3.03
N TYR A 41 -9.42 13.45 2.62
CA TYR A 41 -10.58 13.69 1.76
C TYR A 41 -11.53 14.76 2.31
N ASN A 42 -11.80 14.73 3.61
CA ASN A 42 -12.67 15.70 4.28
C ASN A 42 -12.06 17.10 4.36
N GLN A 43 -10.74 17.21 4.55
CA GLN A 43 -10.03 18.51 4.59
C GLN A 43 -10.16 19.29 3.28
N LYS A 44 -10.27 18.60 2.13
CA LYS A 44 -10.52 19.21 0.82
C LYS A 44 -11.74 20.16 0.83
N PHE A 45 -12.82 19.78 1.50
CA PHE A 45 -14.05 20.59 1.50
C PHE A 45 -13.93 21.85 2.36
N ILE A 46 -13.12 21.81 3.41
CA ILE A 46 -12.93 22.93 4.34
C ILE A 46 -12.12 24.05 3.69
N GLN A 47 -11.12 23.68 2.89
CA GLN A 47 -10.16 24.63 2.33
C GLN A 47 -10.48 25.05 0.89
N GLY A 48 -11.60 24.57 0.32
CA GLY A 48 -12.04 24.89 -1.04
C GLY A 48 -11.23 24.19 -2.13
N GLU A 49 -11.42 24.61 -3.38
CA GLU A 49 -10.65 24.07 -4.52
C GLU A 49 -9.15 24.43 -4.45
N TYR A 50 -8.72 25.25 -3.49
CA TYR A 50 -7.36 25.78 -3.36
C TYR A 50 -6.95 25.82 -1.88
N CYS A 51 -6.18 24.82 -1.43
CA CYS A 51 -5.90 24.61 -0.01
C CYS A 51 -4.80 25.51 0.59
N ASP A 52 -3.87 26.01 -0.23
CA ASP A 52 -2.76 26.85 0.24
C ASP A 52 -2.98 28.32 -0.14
N VAL A 53 -3.21 29.16 0.87
CA VAL A 53 -3.44 30.61 0.72
C VAL A 53 -2.27 31.36 0.09
N ARG A 54 -1.04 30.83 0.21
CA ARG A 54 0.17 31.49 -0.28
C ARG A 54 0.43 31.17 -1.75
N THR A 55 0.17 29.93 -2.16
CA THR A 55 0.45 29.49 -3.54
C THR A 55 -0.79 29.50 -4.43
N LYS A 56 -2.01 29.59 -3.85
CA LYS A 56 -3.29 29.44 -4.56
C LYS A 56 -3.25 28.22 -5.49
N ALA A 57 -2.58 27.15 -5.08
CA ALA A 57 -2.48 25.92 -5.85
C ALA A 57 -3.79 25.15 -5.72
N PRO A 58 -4.38 24.66 -6.83
CA PRO A 58 -5.62 23.91 -6.76
C PRO A 58 -5.37 22.67 -5.90
N ALA A 59 -6.20 22.51 -4.89
CA ALA A 59 -6.53 21.25 -4.28
C ALA A 59 -7.30 20.41 -5.30
N CYS A 60 -6.60 20.01 -6.35
CA CYS A 60 -6.94 18.79 -7.03
C CYS A 60 -7.00 17.71 -5.93
N PRO A 61 -7.93 16.74 -5.98
CA PRO A 61 -7.89 15.54 -5.13
C PRO A 61 -6.53 14.80 -5.14
N ILE A 62 -5.58 15.28 -5.94
CA ILE A 62 -4.27 14.74 -6.26
C ILE A 62 -3.15 15.32 -5.39
N THR A 63 -3.30 16.49 -4.79
CA THR A 63 -2.40 16.97 -3.71
C THR A 63 -3.00 16.72 -2.32
N CYS A 64 -4.32 16.55 -2.24
CA CYS A 64 -5.05 16.06 -1.07
C CYS A 64 -5.40 14.57 -1.27
N PHE A 65 -4.39 13.70 -1.28
CA PHE A 65 -4.39 12.24 -1.08
C PHE A 65 -5.51 11.33 -1.64
N VAL A 66 -6.25 11.73 -2.66
CA VAL A 66 -7.20 10.85 -3.33
C VAL A 66 -7.15 11.06 -4.84
N SER A 67 -6.00 10.69 -5.41
CA SER A 67 -5.86 10.52 -6.85
C SER A 67 -4.99 9.34 -7.21
N LYS A 68 -5.13 8.89 -8.47
CA LYS A 68 -4.33 7.85 -9.10
C LYS A 68 -2.82 8.14 -9.12
N SER A 69 -2.36 9.36 -8.82
CA SER A 69 -0.95 9.76 -8.88
C SER A 69 -0.69 10.94 -7.92
N GLY A 70 -0.71 10.69 -6.61
CA GLY A 70 -0.61 11.72 -5.57
C GLY A 70 0.78 11.91 -4.96
N ALA A 71 1.43 13.05 -5.22
CA ALA A 71 2.66 13.41 -4.52
C ALA A 71 2.36 14.08 -3.17
N SER A 72 2.64 13.37 -2.08
CA SER A 72 3.30 13.94 -0.91
C SER A 72 4.43 13.00 -0.51
N GLY A 73 5.36 12.78 -1.45
CA GLY A 73 6.69 12.37 -1.02
C GLY A 73 7.21 13.52 -0.19
N GLU A 74 7.45 13.30 1.10
CA GLU A 74 8.22 14.15 2.01
C GLU A 74 8.98 15.24 1.20
N PRO A 75 8.42 16.46 0.99
CA PRO A 75 9.00 17.42 0.04
C PRO A 75 10.44 17.83 0.38
N TRP A 76 10.84 17.55 1.62
CA TRP A 76 12.16 17.75 2.21
C TRP A 76 13.09 16.53 2.08
N LYS A 77 12.57 15.39 1.59
CA LYS A 77 13.37 14.20 1.35
C LYS A 77 13.95 14.34 -0.04
N GLU A 78 15.25 14.59 -0.09
CA GLU A 78 15.99 14.65 -1.34
C GLU A 78 15.86 13.30 -2.06
N ASP A 79 15.22 13.32 -3.23
CA ASP A 79 15.23 12.18 -4.12
C ASP A 79 16.68 12.00 -4.60
N LYS A 80 17.22 10.77 -4.51
CA LYS A 80 18.59 10.42 -4.94
C LYS A 80 18.95 10.81 -6.39
N ILE A 81 17.97 11.23 -7.17
CA ILE A 81 18.11 11.64 -8.58
C ILE A 81 18.78 13.03 -8.69
N PHE A 82 18.71 13.86 -7.64
CA PHE A 82 19.12 15.27 -7.72
C PHE A 82 20.64 15.49 -7.80
N GLU A 83 21.45 14.61 -7.19
CA GLU A 83 22.92 14.77 -7.19
C GLU A 83 23.56 14.43 -8.55
N GLU A 84 23.05 13.43 -9.27
CA GLU A 84 23.59 13.03 -10.58
C GLU A 84 23.29 14.06 -11.69
N THR A 85 22.18 14.80 -11.58
CA THR A 85 21.80 15.80 -12.60
C THR A 85 22.60 17.09 -12.46
N LEU A 86 22.92 17.52 -11.24
CA LEU A 86 23.64 18.78 -10.99
C LEU A 86 25.09 18.79 -11.48
N GLN A 87 25.74 17.63 -11.56
CA GLN A 87 27.11 17.53 -12.09
C GLN A 87 27.20 17.72 -13.61
N SER A 88 26.08 17.63 -14.33
CA SER A 88 26.04 17.85 -15.79
C SER A 88 25.73 19.29 -16.21
N ILE A 89 25.35 20.18 -15.28
CA ILE A 89 24.92 21.55 -15.58
C ILE A 89 26.02 22.54 -15.18
N GLN A 90 27.12 22.53 -15.93
CA GLN A 90 28.07 23.63 -15.99
C GLN A 90 27.91 24.34 -17.34
N GLY A 91 26.91 25.20 -17.45
CA GLY A 91 26.66 25.96 -18.67
C GLY A 91 25.44 26.86 -18.53
N GLU A 92 25.60 28.13 -18.93
CA GLU A 92 24.69 29.23 -18.73
C GLU A 92 23.27 28.98 -19.27
N TYR A 93 22.29 29.49 -18.51
CA TYR A 93 20.87 29.56 -18.83
C TYR A 93 20.20 28.21 -19.15
N CYS A 94 19.83 27.49 -18.10
CA CYS A 94 18.89 26.38 -18.24
C CYS A 94 17.46 26.95 -18.29
N GLN A 95 16.86 26.93 -19.48
CA GLN A 95 15.41 26.95 -19.66
C GLN A 95 14.81 25.99 -18.62
N ILE A 96 13.91 26.48 -17.77
CA ILE A 96 13.22 25.66 -16.78
C ILE A 96 12.27 24.71 -17.52
N LEU A 97 12.82 23.62 -18.04
CA LEU A 97 12.12 22.37 -18.18
C LEU A 97 12.44 21.61 -16.91
N VAL A 98 11.71 21.90 -15.83
CA VAL A 98 11.63 20.97 -14.71
C VAL A 98 11.15 19.68 -15.34
N ASP A 99 12.04 18.72 -15.47
CA ASP A 99 11.67 17.36 -15.79
C ASP A 99 10.73 16.94 -14.67
N LEU A 100 9.41 17.06 -14.92
CA LEU A 100 8.26 16.76 -14.05
C LEU A 100 8.16 15.25 -13.72
N LYS A 101 9.32 14.59 -13.75
CA LYS A 101 9.59 13.18 -13.58
C LYS A 101 10.05 12.84 -12.17
N SER A 102 9.87 13.73 -11.19
CA SER A 102 9.42 13.29 -9.87
C SER A 102 8.00 12.71 -10.05
N LEU A 103 7.95 11.53 -10.66
CA LEU A 103 6.74 10.87 -11.11
C LEU A 103 5.84 10.71 -9.88
N ARG A 104 4.75 11.48 -9.89
CA ARG A 104 3.79 11.60 -8.78
C ARG A 104 3.49 10.21 -8.21
N ARG A 105 4.02 9.90 -7.02
CA ARG A 105 3.82 8.59 -6.36
C ARG A 105 2.33 8.36 -6.14
N SER A 106 1.83 7.12 -6.10
CA SER A 106 0.44 6.92 -5.68
C SER A 106 0.32 7.08 -4.15
N VAL A 107 -0.90 7.31 -3.66
CA VAL A 107 -1.19 7.34 -2.21
C VAL A 107 -0.79 6.02 -1.56
N GLY A 108 -1.05 4.90 -2.25
CA GLY A 108 -0.60 3.58 -1.88
C GLY A 108 0.92 3.50 -1.75
N ASP A 109 1.67 4.03 -2.73
CA ASP A 109 3.13 4.03 -2.70
C ASP A 109 3.69 4.85 -1.53
N ILE A 110 3.05 5.96 -1.16
CA ILE A 110 3.44 6.75 0.01
C ILE A 110 3.27 5.92 1.29
N GLN A 111 2.10 5.32 1.48
CA GLN A 111 1.82 4.49 2.65
C GLN A 111 2.73 3.24 2.68
N ILE A 112 3.06 2.67 1.53
CA ILE A 112 4.04 1.58 1.39
C ILE A 112 5.45 2.05 1.76
N THR A 113 5.85 3.25 1.31
CA THR A 113 7.16 3.84 1.63
C THR A 113 7.30 4.14 3.12
N ALA A 114 6.20 4.38 3.82
CA ALA A 114 6.18 4.60 5.27
C ALA A 114 6.27 3.29 6.10
N LEU A 115 6.11 2.11 5.49
CA LEU A 115 6.16 0.82 6.20
C LEU A 115 7.46 0.57 7.00
N PRO A 116 8.66 0.96 6.55
CA PRO A 116 9.88 0.85 7.35
C PRO A 116 9.81 1.70 8.63
N GLN A 117 9.23 2.89 8.57
CA GLN A 117 9.01 3.74 9.75
C GLN A 117 7.98 3.12 10.69
N LEU A 118 6.90 2.53 10.14
CA LEU A 118 5.92 1.76 10.92
C LEU A 118 6.60 0.62 11.67
N LYS A 119 7.46 -0.16 11.01
CA LYS A 119 8.19 -1.27 11.66
C LYS A 119 9.15 -0.80 12.75
N LYS A 120 9.78 0.37 12.58
CA LYS A 120 10.62 1.00 13.62
C LYS A 120 9.79 1.43 14.82
N ALA A 121 8.67 2.11 14.59
CA ALA A 121 7.80 2.61 15.65
C ALA A 121 7.01 1.49 16.37
N ARG A 122 6.69 0.42 15.65
CA ARG A 122 5.88 -0.71 16.14
C ARG A 122 6.56 -2.03 15.75
N PRO A 123 7.53 -2.51 16.55
CA PRO A 123 8.36 -3.65 16.20
C PRO A 123 7.59 -4.95 15.91
N TRP A 124 6.41 -5.14 16.50
CA TRP A 124 5.57 -6.31 16.24
C TRP A 124 5.12 -6.43 14.76
N TYR A 125 5.12 -5.35 13.98
CA TYR A 125 4.89 -5.40 12.52
C TYR A 125 6.06 -5.98 11.73
N ALA A 126 7.24 -6.14 12.33
CA ALA A 126 8.38 -6.80 11.69
C ALA A 126 8.17 -8.32 11.55
N ASP A 127 7.28 -8.91 12.35
CA ASP A 127 6.89 -10.31 12.26
C ASP A 127 6.10 -10.60 10.99
N ILE A 128 5.33 -9.63 10.50
CA ILE A 128 4.57 -9.75 9.26
C ILE A 128 5.50 -9.62 8.04
N ASP A 129 5.26 -10.49 7.06
CA ASP A 129 5.93 -10.43 5.77
C ASP A 129 5.71 -9.06 5.07
N SER A 130 6.76 -8.53 4.45
CA SER A 130 6.71 -7.22 3.79
C SER A 130 5.74 -7.20 2.61
N THR A 131 5.64 -8.29 1.85
CA THR A 131 4.74 -8.36 0.69
C THR A 131 3.28 -8.35 1.15
N VAL A 132 2.98 -8.99 2.28
CA VAL A 132 1.64 -9.00 2.87
C VAL A 132 1.22 -7.60 3.35
N LEU A 133 2.13 -6.86 3.99
CA LEU A 133 1.86 -5.47 4.39
C LEU A 133 1.62 -4.56 3.18
N GLN A 134 2.44 -4.69 2.14
CA GLN A 134 2.26 -3.94 0.90
C GLN A 134 0.92 -4.27 0.21
N GLN A 135 0.56 -5.56 0.16
CA GLN A 135 -0.72 -6.01 -0.41
C GLN A 135 -1.91 -5.51 0.40
N ASN A 136 -1.78 -5.34 1.71
CA ASN A 136 -2.83 -4.74 2.53
C ASN A 136 -3.11 -3.27 2.15
N VAL A 137 -2.07 -2.50 1.82
CA VAL A 137 -2.23 -1.13 1.30
C VAL A 137 -2.86 -1.15 -0.09
N LYS A 138 -2.40 -2.04 -0.98
CA LYS A 138 -3.00 -2.20 -2.33
C LYS A 138 -4.48 -2.57 -2.28
N ARG A 139 -4.89 -3.39 -1.29
CA ARG A 139 -6.31 -3.70 -1.05
C ARG A 139 -7.14 -2.45 -0.73
N LEU A 140 -6.55 -1.48 -0.05
CA LEU A 140 -7.19 -0.18 0.21
C LEU A 140 -7.21 0.67 -1.07
N ASP A 141 -6.16 0.65 -1.89
CA ASP A 141 -6.13 1.33 -3.18
C ASP A 141 -7.25 0.86 -4.09
N THR A 142 -7.43 -0.45 -4.25
CA THR A 142 -8.54 -1.01 -5.04
C THR A 142 -9.91 -0.58 -4.50
N ALA A 143 -10.07 -0.45 -3.18
CA ALA A 143 -11.33 0.03 -2.60
C ALA A 143 -11.60 1.51 -2.99
N TYR A 144 -10.57 2.35 -3.00
CA TYR A 144 -10.68 3.74 -3.45
C TYR A 144 -10.87 3.86 -4.96
N GLU A 145 -10.19 3.04 -5.76
CA GLU A 145 -10.41 2.98 -7.21
C GLU A 145 -11.87 2.64 -7.53
N ASN A 146 -12.44 1.66 -6.83
CA ASN A 146 -13.85 1.30 -6.97
C ASN A 146 -14.77 2.48 -6.61
N PHE A 147 -14.50 3.17 -5.49
CA PHE A 147 -15.24 4.36 -5.09
C PHE A 147 -15.25 5.42 -6.20
N PHE A 148 -14.09 5.70 -6.80
CA PHE A 148 -14.00 6.66 -7.92
C PHE A 148 -14.67 6.20 -9.20
N ASN A 149 -14.78 4.89 -9.40
CA ASN A 149 -15.54 4.31 -10.50
C ASN A 149 -17.06 4.30 -10.24
N GLY A 150 -17.55 5.01 -9.22
CA GLY A 150 -18.97 5.15 -8.90
C GLY A 150 -19.52 4.12 -7.91
N GLN A 151 -18.65 3.32 -7.27
CA GLN A 151 -19.06 2.45 -6.16
C GLN A 151 -19.12 3.24 -4.84
N GLY A 152 -19.56 2.56 -3.77
CA GLY A 152 -19.61 3.14 -2.42
C GLY A 152 -18.24 3.50 -1.85
N PHE A 153 -18.24 4.45 -0.90
CA PHE A 153 -17.05 4.90 -0.19
C PHE A 153 -16.40 3.75 0.63
N PRO A 154 -15.06 3.66 0.72
CA PRO A 154 -14.40 2.60 1.48
C PRO A 154 -14.77 2.62 2.96
N SER A 155 -15.16 1.46 3.50
CA SER A 155 -15.61 1.32 4.88
C SER A 155 -14.57 0.68 5.79
N PHE A 156 -14.62 1.04 7.08
CA PHE A 156 -13.81 0.43 8.11
C PHE A 156 -14.06 -1.08 8.22
N LYS A 157 -12.99 -1.81 8.53
CA LYS A 157 -12.98 -3.26 8.62
C LYS A 157 -13.10 -3.73 10.06
N ASN A 158 -14.03 -4.66 10.28
CA ASN A 158 -14.24 -5.37 11.52
C ASN A 158 -13.66 -6.80 11.40
N ARG A 159 -13.76 -7.59 12.47
CA ARG A 159 -13.15 -8.93 12.49
C ARG A 159 -13.86 -9.92 11.55
N SER A 160 -15.15 -9.73 11.31
CA SER A 160 -15.93 -10.62 10.43
C SER A 160 -15.71 -10.33 8.94
N ASN A 161 -15.39 -9.09 8.57
CA ASN A 161 -15.19 -8.68 7.17
C ASN A 161 -13.72 -8.65 6.73
N PHE A 162 -12.78 -8.88 7.65
CA PHE A 162 -11.34 -8.94 7.38
C PHE A 162 -10.77 -10.27 7.88
N THR A 163 -10.82 -11.28 7.01
CA THR A 163 -10.50 -12.67 7.35
C THR A 163 -9.38 -13.26 6.50
N SER A 164 -8.80 -12.46 5.59
CA SER A 164 -7.81 -12.92 4.60
C SER A 164 -6.71 -11.89 4.40
N PHE A 165 -5.55 -12.39 3.99
CA PHE A 165 -4.41 -11.61 3.54
C PHE A 165 -3.80 -12.28 2.29
N THR A 166 -3.00 -11.52 1.54
CA THR A 166 -2.50 -11.94 0.23
C THR A 166 -0.99 -11.84 0.19
N TYR A 167 -0.34 -12.87 -0.34
CA TYR A 167 1.08 -12.83 -0.70
C TYR A 167 1.22 -12.53 -2.19
N GLN A 168 2.18 -11.68 -2.55
CA GLN A 168 2.52 -11.42 -3.95
C GLN A 168 3.67 -12.31 -4.43
N MET A 169 4.68 -12.53 -3.59
CA MET A 169 5.90 -13.24 -3.95
C MET A 169 6.40 -14.13 -2.80
N GLY A 170 7.30 -15.06 -3.09
CA GLY A 170 7.96 -15.91 -2.09
C GLY A 170 7.16 -17.14 -1.66
N VAL A 171 5.98 -17.36 -2.24
CA VAL A 171 5.16 -18.56 -2.03
C VAL A 171 5.73 -19.71 -2.87
N LYS A 172 5.87 -20.89 -2.26
CA LYS A 172 6.27 -22.12 -2.97
C LYS A 172 5.19 -23.17 -2.79
N VAL A 173 4.92 -23.97 -3.81
CA VAL A 173 3.97 -25.08 -3.75
C VAL A 173 4.72 -26.37 -4.01
N ASP A 174 4.50 -27.37 -3.16
CA ASP A 174 5.04 -28.71 -3.29
C ASP A 174 3.92 -29.73 -3.05
N GLY A 175 3.37 -30.26 -4.14
CA GLY A 175 2.22 -31.16 -4.12
C GLY A 175 1.02 -30.59 -3.35
N ASN A 176 0.76 -31.14 -2.16
CA ASN A 176 -0.36 -30.74 -1.28
C ASN A 176 0.08 -29.81 -0.13
N LYS A 177 1.26 -29.21 -0.22
CA LYS A 177 1.80 -28.27 0.76
C LYS A 177 2.14 -26.95 0.10
N ILE A 178 1.96 -25.89 0.85
CA ILE A 178 2.30 -24.53 0.48
C ILE A 178 3.25 -23.96 1.53
N TYR A 179 4.30 -23.30 1.06
CA TYR A 179 5.24 -22.56 1.88
C TYR A 179 4.87 -21.09 1.85
N LEU A 180 4.69 -20.51 3.03
CA LEU A 180 4.49 -19.07 3.22
C LEU A 180 5.69 -18.48 3.97
N PRO A 181 6.32 -17.41 3.47
CA PRO A 181 7.38 -16.71 4.19
C PRO A 181 6.93 -16.34 5.61
N LYS A 182 7.81 -16.54 6.61
CA LYS A 182 7.58 -16.34 8.06
C LYS A 182 6.58 -17.29 8.75
N LEU A 183 5.68 -17.96 8.00
CA LEU A 183 4.70 -18.91 8.55
C LEU A 183 5.08 -20.38 8.33
N GLY A 184 5.95 -20.65 7.35
CA GLY A 184 6.47 -21.99 7.05
C GLY A 184 5.57 -22.82 6.13
N TRP A 185 5.84 -24.12 6.09
CA TRP A 185 5.05 -25.07 5.31
C TRP A 185 3.73 -25.43 6.00
N MET A 186 2.66 -25.52 5.22
CA MET A 186 1.36 -26.00 5.68
C MET A 186 0.61 -26.70 4.56
N ARG A 187 -0.37 -27.51 4.93
CA ARG A 187 -1.26 -28.16 3.96
C ARG A 187 -2.29 -27.13 3.50
N PHE A 188 -2.82 -27.32 2.29
CA PHE A 188 -3.95 -26.53 1.81
C PHE A 188 -4.96 -27.45 1.15
N HIS A 189 -6.21 -27.01 1.06
CA HIS A 189 -7.24 -27.74 0.35
C HIS A 189 -7.03 -27.51 -1.15
N ASN A 190 -6.69 -28.57 -1.88
CA ASN A 190 -6.48 -28.52 -3.32
C ASN A 190 -7.83 -28.53 -4.05
N SER A 191 -8.59 -27.42 -3.95
CA SER A 191 -9.88 -27.27 -4.62
C SER A 191 -9.76 -26.72 -6.05
N TYR A 192 -8.59 -26.23 -6.46
CA TYR A 192 -8.33 -25.75 -7.82
C TYR A 192 -6.90 -26.10 -8.25
N LEU A 193 -6.76 -26.65 -9.46
CA LEU A 193 -5.51 -27.06 -10.12
C LEU A 193 -4.38 -26.04 -9.88
N ALA A 194 -3.33 -26.47 -9.19
CA ALA A 194 -2.09 -25.71 -9.11
C ALA A 194 -1.45 -25.62 -10.50
N PRO A 195 -0.83 -24.48 -10.88
CA PRO A 195 -0.01 -24.44 -12.08
C PRO A 195 1.18 -25.36 -11.82
N THR A 196 1.28 -26.44 -12.60
CA THR A 196 2.53 -27.17 -12.77
C THR A 196 3.57 -26.18 -13.27
N ALA A 197 4.72 -26.15 -12.60
CA ALA A 197 5.86 -25.28 -12.90
C ALA A 197 6.35 -25.44 -14.35
#